data_AF-A0A2V9FLS9-F1
#
_entry.id   AF-A0A2V9FLS9-F1
#
_cell.length_a   1.000
_cell.length_b   1.000
_cell.length_c   1.000
_cell.angle_alpha   90.00
_cell.angle_beta   90.00
_cell.angle_gamma   90.00
#
_symmetry.space_group_name_H-M   'P 1'
#
loop_
_entity.id
_entity.type
_entity.pdbx_description
1 polymer ?
#
loop_
_entity_poly.entity_id
_entity_poly.type
_entity_poly.pdbx_seq_one_letter_code
_entity_poly.pdbx_strand_id
1 'polypeptide(L)'
;TAGRIGDGVILQFADPDLIDWCLGFVRQGAKEAGREFSKIEVMAAAPVWASQDLKAAREHVRWFPALVSNHVMDLISKYHPEELPPALTSFVKDRGKYDYLHHCEVGSDNADFVSDEVVDRFCIIGPIEEHRKKLGRLRKVGVTQFNIYLMCGEEEKTLDVYQREILPQDRRS
;
A
#
# COMPACT_ATOMS: atom_id res chain seq x y z
N THR A 1 -14.04 -11.47 9.92
CA THR A 1 -12.92 -10.55 9.58
C THR A 1 -11.65 -11.03 10.25
N ALA A 2 -10.48 -10.67 9.71
CA ALA A 2 -9.19 -11.03 10.30
C ALA A 2 -9.09 -10.62 11.79
N GLY A 3 -9.72 -9.53 12.22
CA GLY A 3 -9.79 -9.15 13.64
C GLY A 3 -10.44 -10.19 14.58
N ARG A 4 -11.27 -11.11 14.06
CA ARG A 4 -11.96 -12.14 14.86
C ARG A 4 -11.10 -13.39 15.14
N ILE A 5 -10.15 -13.72 14.26
CA ILE A 5 -9.43 -15.02 14.29
C ILE A 5 -7.94 -14.89 13.94
N GLY A 6 -7.53 -13.86 13.18
CA GLY A 6 -6.16 -13.65 12.76
C GLY A 6 -5.30 -12.97 13.83
N ASP A 7 -4.03 -13.36 13.88
CA ASP A 7 -2.98 -12.75 14.70
C ASP A 7 -2.32 -11.54 14.02
N GLY A 8 -2.63 -11.32 12.73
CA GLY A 8 -2.20 -10.14 11.98
C GLY A 8 -2.96 -9.93 10.67
N VAL A 9 -2.71 -8.79 10.04
CA VAL A 9 -3.22 -8.42 8.72
C VAL A 9 -2.06 -8.00 7.81
N ILE A 10 -2.09 -8.43 6.55
CA ILE A 10 -1.13 -8.01 5.53
C ILE A 10 -1.86 -7.19 4.48
N LEU A 11 -1.46 -5.93 4.32
CA LEU A 11 -2.00 -4.98 3.36
C LEU A 11 -0.99 -4.75 2.23
N GLN A 12 -1.36 -5.07 0.99
CA GLN A 12 -0.46 -5.02 -0.17
C GLN A 12 -0.46 -3.63 -0.84
N PHE A 13 -0.16 -2.59 -0.08
CA PHE A 13 0.05 -1.22 -0.54
C PHE A 13 0.67 -0.38 0.59
N ALA A 14 1.27 0.76 0.24
CA ALA A 14 1.89 1.70 1.17
C ALA A 14 1.06 2.98 1.41
N ASP A 15 -0.25 2.96 1.18
CA ASP A 15 -1.11 4.14 1.35
C ASP A 15 -1.59 4.29 2.81
N PRO A 16 -1.12 5.29 3.58
CA PRO A 16 -1.49 5.43 4.98
C PRO A 16 -2.99 5.68 5.21
N ASP A 17 -3.66 6.39 4.29
CA ASP A 17 -5.06 6.75 4.46
C ASP A 17 -5.97 5.52 4.23
N LEU A 18 -5.63 4.72 3.22
CA LEU A 18 -6.29 3.45 2.96
C LEU A 18 -6.05 2.44 4.08
N ILE A 19 -4.81 2.35 4.56
CA ILE A 19 -4.45 1.47 5.67
C ILE A 19 -5.25 1.86 6.92
N ASP A 20 -5.30 3.14 7.28
CA ASP A 20 -6.04 3.58 8.47
C ASP A 20 -7.53 3.22 8.40
N TRP A 21 -8.14 3.41 7.23
CA TRP A 21 -9.52 2.98 6.97
C TRP A 21 -9.71 1.47 7.12
N CYS A 22 -8.85 0.65 6.50
CA CYS A 22 -8.88 -0.81 6.66
C CYS A 22 -8.73 -1.23 8.13
N LEU A 23 -7.85 -0.56 8.87
CA LEU A 23 -7.63 -0.83 10.29
C LEU A 23 -8.83 -0.40 11.15
N GLY A 24 -9.67 0.52 10.70
CA GLY A 24 -10.97 0.82 11.31
C GLY A 24 -11.82 -0.44 11.50
N PHE A 25 -11.94 -1.26 10.45
CA PHE A 25 -12.68 -2.52 10.52
C PHE A 25 -12.00 -3.58 11.41
N VAL A 26 -10.66 -3.62 11.40
CA VAL A 26 -9.89 -4.53 12.26
C VAL A 26 -10.08 -4.16 13.73
N ARG A 27 -10.00 -2.87 14.07
CA ARG A 27 -10.25 -2.34 15.42
C ARG A 27 -11.67 -2.68 15.89
N GLN A 28 -12.66 -2.49 15.03
CA GLN A 28 -14.05 -2.83 15.34
C GLN A 28 -14.22 -4.34 15.58
N GLY A 29 -13.70 -5.17 14.69
CA GLY A 29 -13.76 -6.63 14.84
C GLY A 29 -13.01 -7.16 16.07
N ALA A 30 -11.88 -6.54 16.43
CA ALA A 30 -11.15 -6.87 17.66
C ALA A 30 -11.98 -6.53 18.90
N LYS A 31 -12.60 -5.34 18.93
CA LYS A 31 -13.49 -4.91 20.02
C LYS A 31 -14.68 -5.86 20.20
N GLU A 32 -15.35 -6.24 19.13
CA GLU A 32 -16.47 -7.19 19.15
C GLU A 32 -16.06 -8.58 19.66
N ALA A 33 -14.82 -8.99 19.37
CA ALA A 33 -14.25 -10.24 19.85
C ALA A 33 -13.63 -10.14 21.26
N GLY A 34 -13.67 -8.99 21.92
CA GLY A 34 -13.04 -8.77 23.22
C GLY A 34 -11.50 -8.83 23.19
N ARG A 35 -10.87 -8.59 22.03
CA ARG A 35 -9.41 -8.61 21.83
C ARG A 35 -8.84 -7.20 21.85
N GLU A 36 -7.61 -7.07 22.33
CA GLU A 36 -6.84 -5.82 22.24
C GLU A 36 -6.22 -5.67 20.85
N PHE A 37 -6.49 -4.56 20.17
CA PHE A 37 -5.94 -4.27 18.84
C PHE A 37 -4.41 -4.22 18.84
N SER A 38 -3.78 -3.80 19.93
CA SER A 38 -2.31 -3.75 20.08
C SER A 38 -1.62 -5.12 19.97
N LYS A 39 -2.38 -6.22 20.09
CA LYS A 39 -1.88 -7.58 19.92
C LYS A 39 -2.02 -8.10 18.48
N ILE A 40 -2.56 -7.30 17.57
CA ILE A 40 -2.71 -7.65 16.16
C ILE A 40 -1.56 -7.02 15.40
N GLU A 41 -0.74 -7.84 14.75
CA GLU A 41 0.33 -7.35 13.90
C GLU A 41 -0.23 -6.78 12.60
N VAL A 42 0.22 -5.59 12.21
CA VAL A 42 -0.21 -4.94 10.97
C VAL A 42 0.99 -4.82 10.06
N MET A 43 0.97 -5.60 8.99
CA MET A 43 2.01 -5.59 7.98
C MET A 43 1.55 -4.83 6.76
N ALA A 44 2.35 -3.90 6.26
CA ALA A 44 2.17 -3.30 4.94
C ALA A 44 3.27 -3.81 4.01
N ALA A 45 2.93 -4.16 2.77
CA ALA A 45 3.87 -4.69 1.80
C ALA A 45 3.74 -3.93 0.49
N ALA A 46 4.84 -3.30 0.03
CA ALA A 46 4.86 -2.58 -1.24
C ALA A 46 6.28 -2.51 -1.82
N PRO A 47 6.40 -2.30 -3.14
CA PRO A 47 7.68 -2.00 -3.76
C PRO A 47 8.18 -0.62 -3.36
N VAL A 48 9.50 -0.48 -3.43
CA VAL A 48 10.19 0.75 -3.07
C VAL A 48 11.21 1.11 -4.14
N TRP A 49 11.42 2.41 -4.40
CA TRP A 49 12.45 2.87 -5.32
C TRP A 49 13.03 4.23 -4.91
N ALA A 50 14.22 4.20 -4.30
CA ALA A 50 14.91 5.39 -3.85
C ALA A 50 15.61 6.10 -5.04
N SER A 51 15.08 7.24 -5.47
CA SER A 51 15.61 8.01 -6.60
C SER A 51 15.20 9.48 -6.54
N GLN A 52 16.03 10.36 -7.10
CA GLN A 52 15.64 11.75 -7.37
C GLN A 52 14.79 11.87 -8.64
N ASP A 53 14.92 10.92 -9.57
CA ASP A 53 14.10 10.83 -10.77
C ASP A 53 12.81 10.07 -10.46
N LEU A 54 11.77 10.81 -10.08
CA LEU A 54 10.45 10.25 -9.78
C LEU A 54 9.80 9.61 -11.00
N LYS A 55 10.05 10.13 -12.21
CA LYS A 55 9.44 9.59 -13.43
C LYS A 55 9.96 8.17 -13.67
N ALA A 56 11.28 7.99 -13.66
CA ALA A 56 11.87 6.67 -13.77
C ALA A 56 11.44 5.75 -12.62
N ALA A 57 11.43 6.26 -11.39
CA ALA A 57 11.00 5.49 -10.21
C ALA A 57 9.59 4.93 -10.35
N ARG A 58 8.65 5.72 -10.88
CA ARG A 58 7.27 5.28 -11.14
C ARG A 58 7.25 4.13 -12.13
N GLU A 59 7.95 4.23 -13.25
CA GLU A 59 8.00 3.16 -14.25
C GLU A 59 8.54 1.84 -13.67
N HIS A 60 9.55 1.90 -12.79
CA HIS A 60 10.10 0.70 -12.14
C HIS A 60 9.10 -0.04 -11.24
N VAL A 61 8.13 0.67 -10.67
CA VAL A 61 7.20 0.09 -9.68
C VAL A 61 5.74 0.03 -10.17
N ARG A 62 5.41 0.60 -11.34
CA ARG A 62 4.03 0.71 -11.88
C ARG A 62 3.34 -0.64 -12.06
N TRP A 63 4.10 -1.71 -12.28
CA TRP A 63 3.59 -3.08 -12.35
C TRP A 63 2.84 -3.51 -11.08
N PHE A 64 3.22 -3.00 -9.91
CA PHE A 64 2.64 -3.45 -8.65
C PHE A 64 1.24 -2.88 -8.40
N PRO A 65 1.00 -1.56 -8.49
CA PRO A 65 -0.37 -1.06 -8.44
C PRO A 65 -1.24 -1.69 -9.52
N ALA A 66 -0.72 -1.93 -10.72
CA ALA A 66 -1.46 -2.65 -11.78
C ALA A 66 -1.90 -4.05 -11.34
N LEU A 67 -1.03 -4.80 -10.66
CA LEU A 67 -1.31 -6.12 -10.12
C LEU A 67 -2.39 -6.09 -9.02
N VAL A 68 -2.23 -5.19 -8.04
CA VAL A 68 -3.14 -5.14 -6.86
C VAL A 68 -4.42 -4.34 -7.11
N SER A 69 -4.50 -3.58 -8.21
CA SER A 69 -5.64 -2.73 -8.54
C SER A 69 -6.96 -3.49 -8.60
N ASN A 70 -6.96 -4.73 -9.09
CA ASN A 70 -8.18 -5.55 -9.13
C ASN A 70 -8.69 -5.88 -7.72
N HIS A 71 -7.79 -6.22 -6.80
CA HIS A 71 -8.16 -6.49 -5.40
C HIS A 71 -8.67 -5.23 -4.68
N VAL A 72 -8.07 -4.08 -4.97
CA VAL A 72 -8.53 -2.81 -4.41
C VAL A 72 -9.91 -2.42 -4.95
N MET A 73 -10.18 -2.65 -6.24
CA MET A 73 -11.53 -2.44 -6.80
C MET A 73 -12.57 -3.40 -6.24
N ASP A 74 -12.22 -4.67 -6.07
CA ASP A 74 -13.10 -5.65 -5.43
C ASP A 74 -13.41 -5.26 -3.98
N LEU A 75 -12.48 -4.59 -3.29
CA LEU A 75 -12.72 -4.04 -1.96
C LEU A 75 -13.65 -2.83 -2.05
N ILE A 76 -13.34 -1.87 -2.91
CA ILE A 76 -14.11 -0.63 -3.07
C ILE A 76 -15.55 -0.89 -3.51
N SER A 77 -15.77 -1.80 -4.47
CA SER A 77 -17.10 -2.12 -5.01
C SER A 77 -18.07 -2.71 -3.99
N LYS A 78 -17.57 -3.15 -2.83
CA LYS A 78 -18.38 -3.69 -1.73
C LYS A 78 -18.90 -2.62 -0.77
N TYR A 79 -18.50 -1.36 -0.93
CA TYR A 79 -18.88 -0.25 -0.06
C TYR A 79 -19.45 0.90 -0.87
N HIS A 80 -20.32 1.68 -0.23
CA HIS A 80 -20.84 2.88 -0.86
C HIS A 80 -19.76 3.97 -0.93
N PRO A 81 -19.73 4.83 -1.96
CA PRO A 81 -18.71 5.87 -2.10
C PRO A 81 -18.53 6.78 -0.88
N GLU A 82 -19.61 7.05 -0.14
CA GLU A 82 -19.64 7.81 1.10
C GLU A 82 -18.96 7.11 2.30
N GLU A 83 -18.79 5.79 2.24
CA GLU A 83 -18.08 5.00 3.26
C GLU A 83 -16.57 4.89 2.96
N LEU A 84 -16.15 5.30 1.75
CA LEU A 84 -14.76 5.25 1.32
C LEU A 84 -14.02 6.53 1.73
N PRO A 85 -12.72 6.44 2.07
CA PRO A 85 -11.87 7.61 2.23
C PRO A 85 -11.88 8.45 0.95
N PRO A 86 -11.84 9.80 1.04
CA PRO A 86 -11.71 10.66 -0.14
C PRO A 86 -10.54 10.28 -1.05
N ALA A 87 -9.47 9.77 -0.44
CA ALA A 87 -8.27 9.21 -1.07
C ALA A 87 -8.55 8.03 -2.04
N LEU A 88 -9.54 7.18 -1.73
CA LEU A 88 -9.96 6.10 -2.62
C LEU A 88 -10.90 6.60 -3.71
N THR A 89 -11.66 7.65 -3.43
CA THR A 89 -12.58 8.22 -4.42
C THR A 89 -11.82 8.85 -5.59
N SER A 90 -10.61 9.40 -5.38
CA SER A 90 -9.75 9.88 -6.50
C SER A 90 -9.25 8.70 -7.35
N PHE A 91 -8.77 7.62 -6.72
CA PHE A 91 -8.38 6.38 -7.42
C PHE A 91 -9.48 5.84 -8.35
N VAL A 92 -10.75 5.85 -7.90
CA VAL A 92 -11.90 5.40 -8.72
C VAL A 92 -12.22 6.38 -9.84
N LYS A 93 -12.14 7.70 -9.58
CA LYS A 93 -12.48 8.74 -10.56
C LYS A 93 -11.48 8.81 -11.71
N ASP A 94 -10.19 8.71 -11.42
CA ASP A 94 -9.13 8.89 -12.40
C ASP A 94 -8.94 7.68 -13.32
N ARG A 95 -9.51 6.52 -12.92
CA ARG A 95 -9.40 5.26 -13.67
C ARG A 95 -10.41 5.12 -14.81
N GLY A 96 -11.39 6.03 -14.92
CA GLY A 96 -12.37 6.05 -16.01
C GLY A 96 -13.37 4.87 -16.03
N LYS A 97 -14.37 4.95 -16.92
CA LYS A 97 -15.44 3.95 -17.14
C LYS A 97 -14.87 2.65 -17.76
N TYR A 98 -14.14 1.84 -17.01
CA TYR A 98 -13.80 0.49 -17.47
C TYR A 98 -14.84 -0.50 -16.98
N ASP A 99 -15.53 -1.14 -17.91
CA ASP A 99 -16.62 -2.07 -17.65
C ASP A 99 -16.07 -3.45 -17.30
N TYR A 100 -15.89 -3.68 -15.99
CA TYR A 100 -15.42 -4.94 -15.42
C TYR A 100 -16.41 -6.12 -15.62
N LEU A 101 -17.62 -5.89 -16.15
CA LEU A 101 -18.55 -6.98 -16.48
C LEU A 101 -18.08 -7.83 -17.67
N HIS A 102 -17.10 -7.38 -18.45
CA HIS A 102 -16.45 -8.20 -19.47
C HIS A 102 -15.16 -8.83 -18.93
N HIS A 103 -15.35 -10.04 -18.40
CA HIS A 103 -14.38 -11.13 -18.19
C HIS A 103 -12.87 -10.80 -18.31
N CYS A 104 -12.21 -11.00 -17.16
CA CYS A 104 -10.80 -11.34 -16.98
C CYS A 104 -10.14 -12.03 -18.19
N GLU A 105 -9.33 -11.30 -18.95
CA GLU A 105 -8.19 -11.89 -19.64
C GLU A 105 -6.93 -11.60 -18.83
N VAL A 106 -6.32 -12.68 -18.34
CA VAL A 106 -5.02 -12.67 -17.67
C VAL A 106 -3.96 -12.55 -18.76
N GLY A 107 -3.43 -11.35 -18.93
CA GLY A 107 -2.27 -11.10 -19.79
C GLY A 107 -2.43 -9.88 -20.68
N SER A 108 -1.40 -9.02 -20.67
CA SER A 108 -1.20 -7.81 -21.48
C SER A 108 -1.86 -6.50 -20.99
N ASP A 109 -1.06 -5.44 -21.03
CA ASP A 109 -1.38 -4.00 -20.93
C ASP A 109 -1.96 -3.44 -19.62
N ASN A 110 -1.80 -4.12 -18.49
CA ASN A 110 -2.31 -3.63 -17.20
C ASN A 110 -1.55 -2.42 -16.59
N ALA A 111 -0.38 -2.03 -17.10
CA ALA A 111 0.40 -0.94 -16.51
C ALA A 111 -0.10 0.46 -16.92
N ASP A 112 -0.64 0.60 -18.14
CA ASP A 112 -0.89 1.91 -18.76
C ASP A 112 -2.08 2.68 -18.16
N PHE A 113 -2.98 1.99 -17.45
CA PHE A 113 -4.13 2.64 -16.81
C PHE A 113 -3.82 3.19 -15.40
N VAL A 114 -2.67 2.84 -14.82
CA VAL A 114 -2.31 3.26 -13.46
C VAL A 114 -1.77 4.68 -13.54
N SER A 115 -2.45 5.65 -12.94
CA SER A 115 -1.96 7.04 -12.90
C SER A 115 -0.74 7.17 -11.98
N ASP A 116 0.09 8.18 -12.23
CA ASP A 116 1.24 8.52 -11.38
C ASP A 116 0.84 8.71 -9.91
N GLU A 117 -0.33 9.30 -9.65
CA GLU A 117 -0.85 9.47 -8.30
C GLU A 117 -1.07 8.12 -7.61
N VAL A 118 -1.63 7.14 -8.31
CA VAL A 118 -1.81 5.79 -7.75
C VAL A 118 -0.46 5.18 -7.39
N VAL A 119 0.52 5.28 -8.30
CA VAL A 119 1.87 4.75 -8.04
C VAL A 119 2.48 5.39 -6.79
N ASP A 120 2.42 6.72 -6.71
CA ASP A 120 2.95 7.50 -5.58
C ASP A 120 2.27 7.15 -4.25
N ARG A 121 0.99 6.75 -4.29
CA ARG A 121 0.22 6.32 -3.12
C ARG A 121 0.53 4.87 -2.72
N PHE A 122 0.61 3.95 -3.67
CA PHE A 122 0.68 2.51 -3.39
C PHE A 122 2.12 2.02 -3.16
N CYS A 123 3.12 2.70 -3.71
CA CYS A 123 4.55 2.36 -3.58
C CYS A 123 5.30 3.39 -2.73
N ILE A 124 6.51 3.09 -2.25
CA ILE A 124 7.37 4.09 -1.60
C ILE A 124 8.48 4.49 -2.57
N ILE A 125 8.37 5.65 -3.19
CA ILE A 125 9.35 6.13 -4.16
C ILE A 125 9.86 7.53 -3.81
N GLY A 126 11.00 7.89 -4.39
CA GLY A 126 11.56 9.23 -4.30
C GLY A 126 12.82 9.31 -3.45
N PRO A 127 13.21 10.51 -3.00
CA PRO A 127 14.37 10.68 -2.14
C PRO A 127 14.18 9.96 -0.80
N ILE A 128 15.30 9.64 -0.13
CA ILE A 128 15.32 8.96 1.18
C ILE A 128 14.39 9.63 2.20
N GLU A 129 14.30 10.96 2.21
CA GLU A 129 13.42 11.69 3.12
C GLU A 129 11.93 11.39 2.89
N GLU A 130 11.51 11.20 1.64
CA GLU A 130 10.12 10.81 1.36
C GLU A 130 9.84 9.35 1.75
N HIS A 131 10.84 8.46 1.64
CA HIS A 131 10.74 7.11 2.19
C HIS A 131 10.54 7.14 3.70
N ARG A 132 11.39 7.88 4.43
CA ARG A 132 11.29 8.03 5.89
C ARG A 132 9.96 8.62 6.31
N LYS A 133 9.52 9.70 5.65
CA LYS A 133 8.26 10.37 5.93
C LYS A 133 7.07 9.44 5.72
N LYS A 134 7.07 8.66 4.64
CA LYS A 134 5.98 7.73 4.34
C LYS A 134 5.96 6.55 5.32
N LEU A 135 7.12 5.95 5.61
CA LEU A 135 7.24 4.91 6.65
C LEU A 135 6.80 5.42 8.03
N GLY A 136 7.16 6.66 8.39
CA GLY A 136 6.69 7.30 9.61
C GLY A 136 5.18 7.51 9.66
N ARG A 137 4.54 7.85 8.53
CA ARG A 137 3.07 7.90 8.43
C ARG A 137 2.45 6.51 8.58
N LEU A 138 3.03 5.48 7.94
CA LEU A 138 2.58 4.10 8.07
C LEU A 138 2.63 3.62 9.53
N ARG A 139 3.72 3.91 10.23
CA ARG A 139 3.86 3.62 11.66
C ARG A 139 2.78 4.31 12.50
N LYS A 140 2.51 5.59 12.22
CA LYS A 140 1.49 6.38 12.95
C LYS A 140 0.08 5.83 12.81
N VAL A 141 -0.28 5.27 11.65
CA VAL A 141 -1.61 4.67 11.43
C VAL A 141 -1.71 3.24 12.00
N GLY A 142 -0.60 2.67 12.48
CA GLY A 142 -0.57 1.40 13.19
C GLY A 142 0.12 0.26 12.46
N VAL A 143 0.83 0.51 11.36
CA VAL A 143 1.70 -0.50 10.73
C VAL A 143 2.85 -0.84 11.66
N THR A 144 2.96 -2.11 12.03
CA THR A 144 4.02 -2.63 12.91
C THR A 144 5.20 -3.18 12.12
N GLN A 145 4.98 -3.60 10.87
CA GLN A 145 6.02 -4.13 10.00
C GLN A 145 5.80 -3.67 8.55
N PHE A 146 6.88 -3.24 7.89
CA PHE A 146 6.86 -2.94 6.46
C PHE A 146 7.71 -3.96 5.69
N ASN A 147 7.11 -4.63 4.72
CA ASN A 147 7.74 -5.62 3.87
C ASN A 147 8.04 -5.02 2.49
N ILE A 148 9.31 -5.10 2.08
CA ILE A 148 9.75 -4.56 0.79
C ILE A 148 9.59 -5.65 -0.28
N TYR A 149 8.89 -5.34 -1.37
CA TYR A 149 8.93 -6.17 -2.57
C TYR A 149 10.20 -5.87 -3.37
N LEU A 150 11.14 -6.82 -3.39
CA LEU A 150 12.40 -6.77 -4.13
C LEU A 150 12.24 -7.40 -5.52
N MET A 151 11.36 -6.83 -6.35
CA MET A 151 11.14 -7.30 -7.74
C MET A 151 11.20 -6.13 -8.74
N CYS A 152 11.95 -5.08 -8.40
CA CYS A 152 12.03 -3.86 -9.20
C CYS A 152 13.38 -3.68 -9.91
N GLY A 153 14.31 -4.63 -9.74
CA GLY A 153 15.71 -4.49 -10.10
C GLY A 153 16.53 -3.77 -9.02
N GLU A 154 17.85 -3.91 -9.09
CA GLU A 154 18.80 -3.32 -8.12
C GLU A 154 18.50 -3.71 -6.65
N GLU A 155 18.15 -4.98 -6.42
CA GLU A 155 17.70 -5.49 -5.12
C GLU A 155 18.77 -5.29 -4.03
N GLU A 156 20.03 -5.61 -4.33
CA GLU A 156 21.16 -5.42 -3.41
C GLU A 156 21.33 -3.95 -3.01
N LYS A 157 21.23 -3.04 -3.99
CA LYS A 157 21.35 -1.60 -3.75
C LYS A 157 20.17 -1.07 -2.92
N THR A 158 18.96 -1.55 -3.17
CA THR A 158 17.78 -1.21 -2.37
C THR A 158 17.98 -1.63 -0.91
N LEU A 159 18.47 -2.85 -0.69
CA LEU A 159 18.78 -3.35 0.65
C LEU A 159 19.88 -2.53 1.34
N ASP A 160 20.96 -2.21 0.63
CA ASP A 160 22.05 -1.37 1.13
C ASP A 160 21.56 0.02 1.56
N VAL A 161 20.73 0.65 0.74
CA VAL A 161 20.11 1.95 1.05
C VAL A 161 19.26 1.85 2.31
N TYR A 162 18.39 0.85 2.41
CA TYR A 162 17.53 0.69 3.59
C TYR A 162 18.35 0.39 4.85
N GLN A 163 19.39 -0.42 4.74
CA GLN A 163 20.28 -0.73 5.86
C GLN A 163 21.05 0.49 6.37
N ARG A 164 21.54 1.36 5.48
CA ARG A 164 22.39 2.50 5.84
C ARG A 164 21.61 3.76 6.18
N GLU A 165 20.52 4.01 5.45
CA GLU A 165 19.83 5.30 5.49
C GLU A 165 18.47 5.23 6.20
N ILE A 166 17.79 4.08 6.21
CA ILE A 166 16.44 3.98 6.78
C ILE A 166 16.47 3.38 8.19
N LEU A 167 16.94 2.14 8.32
CA LEU A 167 16.92 1.37 9.58
C LEU A 167 17.67 2.01 10.77
N PRO A 168 18.83 2.68 10.60
CA PRO A 168 19.58 3.21 11.74
C PRO A 168 18.86 4.33 12.50
N GLN A 169 17.95 5.04 11.83
CA GLN A 169 17.12 6.08 12.44
C GLN A 169 15.92 5.47 13.18
N ASP A 170 15.30 4.42 12.61
CA ASP A 170 14.12 3.77 13.19
C ASP A 170 14.45 2.99 14.47
N ARG A 171 15.70 2.54 14.66
CA ARG A 171 16.16 1.92 15.93
C ARG A 171 16.35 2.90 17.09
N ARG A 172 16.31 4.21 16.84
CA ARG A 172 16.52 5.26 17.87
C ARG A 172 15.22 5.91 18.37
N SER A 173 14.05 5.49 17.89
CA SER A 173 12.72 6.03 18.27
C SER A 173 11.89 5.02 19.05
#